data_AF-A0A0L6X0L0-F1
#
_entry.id   AF-A0A0L6X0L0-F1
#
_cell.length_a   1.000
_cell.length_b   1.000
_cell.length_c   1.000
_cell.angle_alpha   90.00
_cell.angle_beta   90.00
_cell.angle_gamma   90.00
#
_symmetry.space_group_name_H-M   'P 1'
#
loop_
_entity.id
_entity.type
_entity.pdbx_description
1 polymer ?
#
loop_
_entity_poly.entity_id
_entity_poly.type
_entity_poly.pdbx_seq_one_letter_code
_entity_poly.pdbx_strand_id
1 'polypeptide(L)' 'MNTVNSWMGFSPFQLKTGRSPCIIPPLALLPTRASKDKKKSHDVINKLQKDVQEAQGNLLATKAQQAYHANKE' A
#
# COMPACT_ATOMS: atom_id res chain seq x y z
N MET A 1 -19.76 -8.71 16.64
CA MET A 1 -19.20 -9.95 17.21
C MET A 1 -18.60 -10.74 16.05
N ASN A 2 -17.36 -10.39 15.66
CA ASN A 2 -16.70 -10.91 14.46
C ASN A 2 -15.97 -12.20 14.82
N THR A 3 -16.72 -13.29 14.97
CA THR A 3 -16.13 -14.60 15.20
C THR A 3 -15.58 -15.11 13.87
N VAL A 4 -14.26 -15.18 13.75
CA VAL A 4 -13.60 -15.92 12.67
C VAL A 4 -13.86 -17.41 12.91
N ASN A 5 -14.19 -18.17 11.87
CA ASN A 5 -14.33 -19.61 12.06
C ASN A 5 -12.95 -20.21 12.38
N SER A 6 -12.85 -21.02 13.44
CA SER A 6 -11.55 -21.57 13.86
C SER A 6 -10.96 -22.56 12.85
N TRP A 7 -11.79 -23.09 11.95
CA TRP A 7 -11.43 -24.12 10.99
C TRP A 7 -11.02 -23.59 9.61
N MET A 8 -11.51 -22.43 9.18
CA MET A 8 -11.19 -21.90 7.85
C MET A 8 -10.59 -20.48 7.91
N GLY A 9 -10.50 -19.87 9.10
CA GLY A 9 -9.98 -18.52 9.29
C GLY A 9 -10.82 -17.41 8.63
N PHE A 10 -12.03 -17.72 8.15
CA PHE A 10 -12.88 -16.76 7.45
C PHE A 10 -13.97 -16.21 8.38
N SER A 11 -14.20 -14.91 8.25
CA SER A 11 -15.36 -14.25 8.85
C SER A 11 -16.65 -14.54 8.06
N PRO A 12 -17.83 -14.50 8.69
CA PRO A 12 -19.12 -14.63 7.99
C PRO A 12 -19.28 -13.62 6.84
N PHE A 13 -18.70 -12.43 6.97
CA PHE A 13 -18.67 -11.43 5.89
C PHE A 13 -17.90 -11.93 4.66
N GLN A 14 -16.72 -12.51 4.86
CA GLN A 14 -15.90 -13.07 3.78
C GLN A 14 -16.61 -14.23 3.08
N LEU A 15 -17.25 -15.12 3.84
CA LEU A 15 -18.01 -16.25 3.29
C LEU A 15 -19.21 -15.78 2.45
N LYS A 16 -19.91 -14.73 2.89
CA LYS A 16 -21.10 -14.21 2.19
C LYS A 16 -20.76 -13.36 0.95
N THR A 17 -19.65 -12.62 0.99
CA THR A 17 -19.35 -11.61 -0.03
C THR A 17 -18.19 -11.98 -0.95
N GLY A 18 -17.43 -13.02 -0.62
CA GLY A 18 -16.18 -13.37 -1.31
C GLY A 18 -15.10 -12.29 -1.19
N ARG A 19 -15.27 -11.29 -0.32
CA ARG A 19 -14.38 -10.15 -0.14
C ARG A 19 -13.97 -10.02 1.32
N SER A 20 -12.74 -9.62 1.55
CA SER A 20 -12.26 -9.27 2.90
C SER A 20 -12.92 -7.98 3.38
N PRO A 21 -13.39 -7.90 4.63
CA PRO A 21 -13.92 -6.66 5.18
C PRO A 21 -12.80 -5.62 5.19
N CYS A 22 -12.98 -4.53 4.45
CA CYS A 22 -12.11 -3.38 4.54
C CYS A 22 -12.61 -2.51 5.70
N ILE A 23 -11.93 -2.57 6.85
CA ILE A 23 -12.19 -1.63 7.94
C ILE A 23 -11.57 -0.30 7.52
N ILE A 24 -12.42 0.71 7.28
CA ILE A 24 -11.93 2.07 7.06
C ILE A 24 -11.24 2.50 8.36
N PRO A 25 -9.93 2.82 8.34
CA PRO A 25 -9.25 3.31 9.53
C PRO A 25 -9.98 4.55 10.05
N PRO A 26 -10.17 4.69 11.38
CA PRO A 26 -10.80 5.87 11.93
C PRO A 26 -10.06 7.11 11.42
N LEU A 27 -10.81 8.06 10.86
CA LEU A 27 -10.30 9.37 10.49
C LEU A 27 -10.00 10.14 11.78
N ALA A 28 -8.92 9.77 12.46
CA ALA A 28 -8.48 10.49 13.64
C ALA A 28 -8.21 11.93 13.23
N LEU A 29 -8.94 12.87 13.85
CA LEU A 29 -8.58 14.28 13.79
C LEU A 29 -7.16 14.37 14.36
N LEU A 30 -6.21 14.64 13.47
CA LEU A 30 -4.79 14.77 13.82
C LEU A 30 -4.69 15.74 15.00
N PRO A 31 -3.98 15.41 16.10
CA PRO A 31 -3.78 16.36 17.18
C PRO A 31 -3.10 17.61 16.60
N THR A 32 -3.75 18.76 16.75
CA THR A 32 -3.38 20.06 16.14
C THR A 32 -1.99 20.59 16.58
N ARG A 33 -1.21 19.81 17.33
CA ARG A 33 0.15 20.14 17.79
C ARG A 33 1.18 19.09 17.37
N ALA A 34 1.16 18.67 16.11
CA ALA A 34 2.40 18.19 15.49
C ALA A 34 3.31 19.41 15.31
N SER A 35 4.32 19.56 16.19
CA SER A 35 5.42 20.51 16.03
C SER A 35 5.89 20.51 14.58
N LYS A 36 6.20 21.70 14.04
CA LYS A 36 6.57 21.91 12.62
C LYS A 36 7.63 20.91 12.14
N ASP A 37 8.50 20.44 13.03
CA ASP A 37 9.53 19.44 12.73
C ASP A 37 8.98 18.03 12.45
N LYS A 38 7.91 17.60 13.14
CA LYS A 38 7.28 16.29 12.87
C LYS A 38 6.63 16.24 11.49
N LYS A 39 6.06 17.37 11.02
CA LYS A 39 5.50 17.47 9.67
C LYS A 39 6.60 17.35 8.61
N LYS A 40 7.70 18.07 8.79
CA LYS A 40 8.86 17.99 7.88
C LYS A 40 9.44 16.59 7.77
N SER A 41 9.64 15.88 8.89
CA SER A 41 10.17 14.51 8.85
C SER A 41 9.23 13.56 8.11
N HIS A 42 7.92 13.69 8.31
CA HIS A 42 6.94 12.88 7.62
C HIS A 42 6.89 13.16 6.11
N ASP A 43 7.03 14.42 5.71
CA ASP A 43 7.08 14.82 4.31
C ASP A 43 8.32 14.28 3.60
N VAL A 44 9.47 14.30 4.28
CA VAL A 44 10.73 13.73 3.77
C VAL A 44 10.62 12.22 3.58
N ILE A 45 10.07 11.49 4.56
CA ILE A 45 9.89 10.03 4.45
C ILE A 45 8.93 9.70 3.31
N ASN A 46 7.81 10.42 3.21
CA ASN A 46 6.85 10.22 2.13
C ASN A 46 7.47 10.49 0.76
N LYS A 47 8.30 11.52 0.65
CA LYS A 47 9.01 11.84 -0.60
C LYS A 47 9.98 10.72 -0.97
N LEU A 48 10.79 10.26 -0.01
CA LEU A 48 11.72 9.16 -0.22
C LEU A 48 11.01 7.88 -0.71
N GLN A 49 9.87 7.54 -0.10
CA GLN A 49 9.08 6.38 -0.51
C GLN A 49 8.54 6.52 -1.93
N LYS A 50 8.06 7.71 -2.31
CA LYS A 50 7.61 7.98 -3.68
C LYS A 50 8.76 7.88 -4.68
N ASP A 51 9.91 8.47 -4.37
CA ASP A 51 11.09 8.43 -5.22
C ASP A 51 11.57 6.98 -5.46
N VAL A 52 11.51 6.14 -4.41
CA VAL A 52 11.82 4.70 -4.52
C VAL A 52 10.82 3.97 -5.41
N GLN A 53 9.52 4.23 -5.25
CA GLN A 53 8.48 3.61 -6.07
C GLN A 53 8.61 4.02 -7.55
N GLU A 54 8.91 5.28 -7.81
CA GLU A 54 9.14 5.79 -9.17
C GLU A 54 10.38 5.14 -9.81
N ALA A 55 11.50 5.08 -9.08
CA ALA A 55 12.72 4.43 -9.56
C ALA A 55 12.50 2.94 -9.89
N GLN A 56 11.73 2.23 -9.06
CA GLN A 56 11.36 0.84 -9.30
C GLN A 56 10.48 0.69 -10.56
N GLY A 57 9.50 1.57 -10.74
CA GLY A 57 8.65 1.58 -11.93
C GLY A 57 9.45 1.83 -13.21
N ASN A 58 10.35 2.82 -13.19
CA ASN A 58 11.23 3.13 -14.31
C ASN A 58 12.16 1.96 -14.65
N LEU A 59 12.77 1.33 -13.63
CA LEU A 59 13.63 0.15 -13.84
C LEU A 59 12.86 -1.02 -14.48
N LEU A 60 11.63 -1.28 -14.01
CA LEU A 60 10.79 -2.33 -14.57
C LEU A 60 10.46 -2.05 -16.04
N ALA A 61 10.08 -0.82 -16.36
CA ALA A 61 9.79 -0.40 -17.72
C ALA A 61 11.00 -0.56 -18.65
N THR A 62 12.19 -0.12 -18.22
CA THR A 62 13.42 -0.28 -19.00
C THR A 62 13.75 -1.75 -19.23
N LYS A 63 13.63 -2.61 -18.22
CA LYS A 63 13.89 -4.05 -18.36
C LYS A 63 12.89 -4.72 -19.31
N ALA A 64 11.61 -4.33 -19.25
CA ALA A 64 10.61 -4.84 -20.18
C ALA A 64 10.93 -4.46 -21.63
N GLN A 65 11.37 -3.21 -21.87
CA GLN A 65 11.82 -2.76 -23.18
C GLN A 65 13.07 -3.53 -23.65
N GLN A 66 14.07 -3.70 -22.78
CA GLN A 66 15.27 -4.48 -23.10
C GLN A 66 14.93 -5.91 -23.50
N ALA A 67 14.07 -6.60 -22.74
CA ALA A 67 13.63 -7.95 -23.08
C ALA A 67 12.83 -8.00 -24.39
N TYR A 68 11.95 -7.01 -24.63
CA TYR A 68 11.22 -6.91 -25.89
C TYR A 68 12.14 -6.75 -27.10
N HIS A 69 13.15 -5.89 -26.99
CA HIS A 69 14.14 -5.70 -28.06
C HIS A 69 15.04 -6.93 -28.23
N ALA A 70 15.49 -7.56 -27.15
CA ALA A 70 16.30 -8.77 -27.20
C ALA A 70 15.57 -9.98 -27.81
N ASN A 71 14.24 -10.05 -27.67
CA ASN A 71 13.41 -11.11 -28.28
C ASN A 71 13.03 -10.83 -29.74
N LYS A 72 13.35 -9.64 -30.26
CA LYS A 72 13.05 -9.22 -31.63
C LYS A 72 14.23 -9.46 -32.59
N GLU A 73 15.43 -9.63 -32.04
CA GLU A 73 16.62 -10.18 -32.71
C GLU A 73 16.53 -11.72 -32.77
#